data_AF-A0A4Q5LUL5-F1
#
_entry.id   AF-A0A4Q5LUL5-F1
#
_cell.length_a   1.000
_cell.length_b   1.000
_cell.length_c   1.000
_cell.angle_alpha   90.00
_cell.angle_beta   90.00
_cell.angle_gamma   90.00
#
_symmetry.space_group_name_H-M   'P 1'
#
loop_
_entity.id
_entity.type
_entity.pdbx_description
1 polymer ?
#
loop_
_entity_poly.entity_id
_entity_poly.type
_entity_poly.pdbx_seq_one_letter_code
_entity_poly.pdbx_strand_id
1 'polypeptide(L)'
;MALTYEDTHTNEKRFLSLTSLKVIEFDFLLRHFEPISENYFRWHTLQGQLRVIPKYEIRSNERLGSHRDKLFFLMVYLKNAPLQEFQGANFGISQGKVSRIVKILNNLLLETLSKSKLTPCRSNEELQTVLEKHPDNTFSMDATERPVARNVDYESQKELFSGKKKTTP
;
A
#
# COMPACT_ATOMS: atom_id res chain seq x y z
N MET A 1 -4.22 6.84 -24.26
CA MET A 1 -3.82 5.48 -23.85
C MET A 1 -3.84 5.46 -22.32
N ALA A 2 -4.46 4.48 -21.69
CA ALA A 2 -4.44 4.37 -20.22
C ALA A 2 -3.11 3.71 -19.80
N LEU A 3 -2.53 4.13 -18.69
CA LEU A 3 -1.31 3.53 -18.14
C LEU A 3 -1.60 2.09 -17.68
N THR A 4 -0.86 1.10 -18.19
CA THR A 4 -1.03 -0.31 -17.82
C THR A 4 0.28 -0.95 -17.32
N TYR A 5 0.16 -2.12 -16.67
CA TYR A 5 1.33 -2.92 -16.30
C TYR A 5 2.13 -3.34 -17.55
N GLU A 6 1.45 -3.81 -18.59
CA GLU A 6 2.08 -4.32 -19.82
C GLU A 6 2.94 -3.23 -20.49
N ASP A 7 2.49 -1.97 -20.48
CA ASP A 7 3.24 -0.84 -21.06
C ASP A 7 4.50 -0.44 -20.26
N THR A 8 4.62 -0.86 -19.00
CA THR A 8 5.65 -0.36 -18.09
C THR A 8 6.62 -1.41 -17.57
N HIS A 9 6.23 -2.69 -17.53
CA HIS A 9 7.05 -3.76 -16.95
C HIS A 9 8.37 -4.02 -17.70
N THR A 10 8.41 -3.75 -19.01
CA THR A 10 9.61 -3.92 -19.85
C THR A 10 10.73 -2.92 -19.52
N ASN A 11 10.38 -1.78 -18.90
CA ASN A 11 11.36 -0.79 -18.43
C ASN A 11 11.39 -0.78 -16.90
N GLU A 12 12.28 -1.59 -16.34
CA GLU A 12 12.40 -1.78 -14.89
C GLU A 12 12.60 -0.47 -14.12
N LYS A 13 13.40 0.47 -14.64
CA LYS A 13 13.64 1.77 -13.98
C LYS A 13 12.36 2.58 -13.89
N ARG A 14 11.58 2.61 -14.98
CA ARG A 14 10.29 3.28 -15.01
C ARG A 14 9.29 2.59 -14.09
N PHE A 15 9.23 1.26 -14.13
CA PHE A 15 8.34 0.48 -13.28
C PHE A 15 8.61 0.73 -11.80
N LEU A 16 9.88 0.64 -11.38
CA LEU A 16 10.32 0.91 -10.02
C LEU A 16 9.99 2.35 -9.59
N SER A 17 10.22 3.33 -10.46
CA SER A 17 9.88 4.73 -10.16
C SER A 17 8.37 4.93 -9.96
N LEU A 18 7.54 4.19 -10.69
CA LEU A 18 6.09 4.31 -10.62
C LEU A 18 5.48 3.56 -9.42
N THR A 19 6.02 2.40 -9.05
CA THR A 19 5.40 1.48 -8.06
C THR A 19 6.18 1.33 -6.76
N SER A 20 7.45 1.75 -6.71
CA SER A 20 8.44 1.42 -5.68
C SER A 20 8.82 -0.06 -5.56
N LEU A 21 8.37 -0.91 -6.48
CA LEU A 21 8.69 -2.34 -6.49
C LEU A 21 9.45 -2.72 -7.74
N LYS A 22 10.39 -3.66 -7.62
CA LYS A 22 10.92 -4.39 -8.77
C LYS A 22 9.82 -5.28 -9.35
N VAL A 23 9.94 -5.66 -10.62
CA VAL A 23 8.96 -6.53 -11.28
C VAL A 23 8.78 -7.85 -10.51
N ILE A 24 9.87 -8.47 -10.06
CA ILE A 24 9.82 -9.71 -9.28
C ILE A 24 9.12 -9.56 -7.92
N GLU A 25 9.31 -8.41 -7.25
CA GLU A 25 8.66 -8.12 -5.96
C GLU A 25 7.16 -7.86 -6.17
N PHE A 26 6.81 -7.18 -7.26
CA PHE A 26 5.42 -6.98 -7.66
C PHE A 26 4.74 -8.31 -7.99
N ASP A 27 5.38 -9.19 -8.76
CA ASP A 27 4.82 -10.50 -9.11
C ASP A 27 4.67 -11.41 -7.88
N PHE A 28 5.61 -11.33 -6.94
CA PHE A 28 5.50 -11.99 -5.64
C PHE A 28 4.26 -11.49 -4.87
N LEU A 29 4.08 -10.17 -4.77
CA LEU A 29 2.91 -9.59 -4.12
C LEU A 29 1.61 -9.95 -4.84
N LEU A 30 1.62 -9.93 -6.18
CA LEU A 30 0.48 -10.27 -7.02
C LEU A 30 0.00 -11.70 -6.76
N ARG A 31 0.92 -12.66 -6.63
CA ARG A 31 0.60 -14.06 -6.34
C ARG A 31 -0.23 -14.23 -5.07
N HIS A 32 -0.04 -13.38 -4.08
CA HIS A 32 -0.79 -13.43 -2.82
C HIS A 32 -2.03 -12.53 -2.85
N PHE A 33 -1.97 -11.42 -3.59
CA PHE A 33 -3.07 -10.47 -3.73
C PHE A 33 -4.21 -11.00 -4.61
N GLU A 34 -3.90 -11.68 -5.71
CA GLU A 34 -4.87 -12.10 -6.71
C GLU A 34 -5.97 -13.01 -6.15
N PRO A 35 -5.69 -14.07 -5.37
CA PRO A 35 -6.74 -14.91 -4.79
C PRO A 35 -7.68 -14.15 -3.83
N ILE A 36 -7.12 -13.21 -3.05
CA ILE A 36 -7.90 -12.36 -2.14
C ILE A 36 -8.80 -11.41 -2.93
N SER A 37 -8.24 -10.81 -3.98
CA SER A 37 -8.94 -9.90 -4.88
C SER A 37 -10.05 -10.60 -5.65
N GLU A 38 -9.79 -11.77 -6.20
CA GLU A 38 -10.76 -12.61 -6.90
C GLU A 38 -11.92 -12.98 -5.98
N ASN A 39 -11.60 -13.48 -4.77
CA ASN A 39 -12.63 -13.82 -3.79
C ASN A 39 -13.48 -12.60 -3.42
N TYR A 40 -12.88 -11.43 -3.20
CA TYR A 40 -13.64 -10.22 -2.90
C TYR A 40 -14.57 -9.83 -4.06
N PHE A 41 -14.04 -9.74 -5.28
CA PHE A 41 -14.80 -9.26 -6.45
C PHE A 41 -15.78 -10.29 -7.03
N ARG A 42 -15.67 -11.56 -6.63
CA ARG A 42 -16.71 -12.58 -6.85
C ARG A 42 -18.03 -12.19 -6.19
N TRP A 43 -17.97 -11.61 -4.99
CA TRP A 43 -19.16 -11.25 -4.21
C TRP A 43 -19.47 -9.76 -4.25
N HIS A 44 -18.49 -8.91 -4.57
CA HIS A 44 -18.64 -7.46 -4.55
C HIS A 44 -18.38 -6.83 -5.92
N THR A 45 -19.01 -5.68 -6.15
CA THR A 45 -18.75 -4.81 -7.30
C THR A 45 -17.51 -3.92 -7.04
N LEU A 46 -17.00 -3.25 -8.08
CA LEU A 46 -15.98 -2.20 -7.92
C LEU A 46 -16.44 -1.00 -7.08
N GLN A 47 -17.74 -0.91 -6.79
CA GLN A 47 -18.35 0.07 -5.90
C GLN A 47 -18.49 -0.44 -4.46
N GLY A 48 -18.07 -1.68 -4.18
CA GLY A 48 -18.14 -2.32 -2.86
C GLY A 48 -19.52 -2.90 -2.51
N GLN A 49 -20.48 -2.87 -3.43
CA GLN A 49 -21.83 -3.42 -3.22
C GLN A 49 -21.85 -4.92 -3.47
N LEU A 50 -22.65 -5.66 -2.70
CA LEU A 50 -22.88 -7.10 -2.90
C LEU A 50 -23.54 -7.36 -4.26
N ARG A 51 -23.10 -8.42 -4.93
CA ARG A 51 -23.68 -8.89 -6.18
C ARG A 51 -24.86 -9.81 -5.88
N VAL A 52 -25.91 -9.71 -6.69
CA VAL A 52 -27.07 -10.63 -6.64
C VAL A 52 -26.66 -12.04 -7.08
N ILE A 53 -25.76 -12.14 -8.06
CA ILE A 53 -25.22 -13.41 -8.56
C ILE A 53 -23.70 -13.37 -8.35
N PRO A 54 -23.10 -14.36 -7.66
CA PRO A 54 -21.66 -14.42 -7.41
C PRO A 54 -20.90 -14.83 -8.66
N LYS A 55 -20.81 -13.90 -9.61
CA LYS A 55 -20.08 -14.04 -10.87
C LYS A 55 -19.16 -12.84 -11.04
N TYR A 56 -17.86 -13.13 -11.10
CA TYR A 56 -16.87 -12.17 -11.54
C TYR A 56 -16.73 -12.30 -13.06
N GLU A 57 -17.37 -11.40 -13.80
CA GLU A 57 -17.16 -11.23 -15.24
C GLU A 57 -16.52 -9.88 -15.49
N ILE A 58 -15.29 -9.91 -15.99
CA ILE A 58 -14.60 -8.74 -16.51
C ILE A 58 -15.32 -8.34 -17.79
N ARG A 59 -15.89 -7.14 -17.82
CA ARG A 59 -16.47 -6.61 -19.06
C ARG A 59 -15.34 -6.13 -19.96
N SER A 60 -15.46 -6.33 -21.27
CA SER A 60 -14.47 -5.88 -22.26
C SER A 60 -14.12 -4.38 -22.17
N ASN A 61 -15.05 -3.56 -21.65
CA ASN A 61 -14.88 -2.11 -21.48
C ASN A 61 -14.33 -1.71 -20.10
N GLU A 62 -13.97 -2.66 -19.25
CA GLU A 62 -13.51 -2.39 -17.89
C GLU A 62 -12.01 -2.03 -17.86
N ARG A 63 -11.72 -0.77 -17.54
CA ARG A 63 -10.34 -0.20 -17.55
C ARG A 63 -9.36 -0.86 -16.57
N LEU A 64 -9.86 -1.51 -15.52
CA LEU A 64 -9.06 -2.28 -14.55
C LEU A 64 -9.56 -3.73 -14.55
N GLY A 65 -9.47 -4.37 -15.72
CA GLY A 65 -10.05 -5.70 -15.93
C GLY A 65 -9.35 -6.79 -15.13
N SER A 66 -8.02 -6.81 -15.11
CA SER A 66 -7.27 -7.85 -14.39
C SER A 66 -7.03 -7.50 -12.91
N HIS A 67 -6.68 -8.50 -12.09
CA HIS A 67 -6.23 -8.25 -10.70
C HIS A 67 -4.83 -7.61 -10.69
N ARG A 68 -4.00 -7.93 -11.68
CA ARG A 68 -2.71 -7.29 -11.95
C ARG A 68 -2.85 -5.78 -12.13
N ASP A 69 -3.75 -5.33 -13.00
CA ASP A 69 -3.96 -3.90 -13.26
C ASP A 69 -4.51 -3.18 -12.03
N LYS A 70 -5.36 -3.85 -11.23
CA LYS A 70 -5.85 -3.30 -9.95
C LYS A 70 -4.70 -3.09 -8.97
N LEU A 71 -3.83 -4.08 -8.79
CA LEU A 71 -2.66 -3.94 -7.92
C LEU A 71 -1.71 -2.86 -8.44
N PHE A 72 -1.41 -2.85 -9.74
CA PHE A 72 -0.56 -1.84 -10.38
C PHE A 72 -1.12 -0.43 -10.19
N PHE A 73 -2.41 -0.23 -10.46
CA PHE A 73 -3.13 1.01 -10.21
C PHE A 73 -2.95 1.50 -8.76
N LEU A 74 -3.09 0.60 -7.78
CA LEU A 74 -2.94 0.93 -6.37
C LEU A 74 -1.49 1.30 -6.03
N MET A 75 -0.50 0.53 -6.50
CA MET A 75 0.92 0.81 -6.23
C MET A 75 1.34 2.16 -6.79
N VAL A 76 0.90 2.51 -8.00
CA VAL A 76 1.13 3.84 -8.59
C VAL A 76 0.52 4.95 -7.73
N TYR A 77 -0.70 4.74 -7.24
CA TYR A 77 -1.38 5.70 -6.36
C TYR A 77 -0.62 5.90 -5.04
N LEU A 78 -0.22 4.80 -4.38
CA LEU A 78 0.47 4.84 -3.09
C LEU A 78 1.86 5.47 -3.19
N LYS A 79 2.60 5.18 -4.25
CA LYS A 79 3.93 5.76 -4.48
C LYS A 79 3.86 7.26 -4.71
N ASN A 80 3.00 7.70 -5.61
CA ASN A 80 3.03 9.07 -6.10
C ASN A 80 2.14 10.02 -5.28
N ALA A 81 1.27 9.48 -4.43
CA ALA A 81 0.22 10.21 -3.71
C ALA A 81 -0.47 11.29 -4.57
N PRO A 82 -0.89 10.97 -5.82
CA PRO A 82 -1.38 11.98 -6.75
C PRO A 82 -2.78 12.46 -6.37
N LEU A 83 -3.18 13.60 -6.92
CA LEU A 83 -4.59 13.99 -6.94
C LEU A 83 -5.41 12.86 -7.61
N GLN A 84 -6.57 12.56 -7.04
CA GLN A 84 -7.44 11.50 -7.57
C GLN A 84 -7.94 11.82 -8.99
N GLU A 85 -8.10 13.10 -9.35
CA GLU A 85 -8.35 13.53 -10.73
C GLU A 85 -7.22 13.12 -11.67
N PHE A 86 -5.96 13.35 -11.27
CA PHE A 86 -4.79 12.98 -12.08
C PHE A 86 -4.64 11.47 -12.23
N GLN A 87 -4.83 10.72 -11.14
CA GLN A 87 -4.88 9.26 -11.19
C GLN A 87 -5.99 8.78 -12.13
N GLY A 88 -7.17 9.41 -12.07
CA GLY A 88 -8.30 9.08 -12.92
C GLY A 88 -7.99 9.29 -14.40
N ALA A 89 -7.40 10.44 -14.74
CA ALA A 89 -6.97 10.76 -16.10
C ALA A 89 -5.98 9.74 -16.66
N ASN A 90 -4.98 9.33 -15.89
CA ASN A 90 -3.96 8.36 -16.32
C ASN A 90 -4.51 6.95 -16.58
N PHE A 91 -5.54 6.55 -15.85
CA PHE A 91 -6.14 5.21 -15.94
C PHE A 91 -7.50 5.19 -16.68
N GLY A 92 -7.94 6.33 -17.20
CA GLY A 92 -9.21 6.46 -17.93
C GLY A 92 -10.45 6.18 -17.07
N ILE A 93 -10.41 6.56 -15.78
CA ILE A 93 -11.53 6.42 -14.84
C ILE A 93 -11.85 7.76 -14.17
N SER A 94 -13.10 7.95 -13.72
CA SER A 94 -13.46 9.18 -13.01
C SER A 94 -12.85 9.25 -11.61
N GLN A 95 -12.60 10.46 -11.11
CA GLN A 95 -12.10 10.70 -9.74
C GLN A 95 -12.94 9.98 -8.67
N GLY A 96 -14.27 10.07 -8.77
CA GLY A 96 -15.15 9.40 -7.82
C GLY A 96 -15.00 7.87 -7.84
N LYS A 97 -14.57 7.29 -8.97
CA LYS A 97 -14.25 5.87 -9.09
C LYS A 97 -12.88 5.55 -8.50
N VAL A 98 -11.88 6.43 -8.69
CA VAL A 98 -10.55 6.32 -8.05
C VAL A 98 -10.69 6.20 -6.54
N SER A 99 -11.40 7.14 -5.89
CA SER A 99 -11.58 7.16 -4.43
C SER A 99 -12.10 5.82 -3.88
N ARG A 100 -13.15 5.29 -4.52
CA ARG A 100 -13.78 4.01 -4.14
C ARG A 100 -12.84 2.82 -4.35
N ILE A 101 -12.20 2.74 -5.51
CA ILE A 101 -11.30 1.63 -5.85
C ILE A 101 -10.09 1.64 -4.91
N VAL A 102 -9.46 2.78 -4.69
CA VAL A 102 -8.33 2.92 -3.75
C VAL A 102 -8.71 2.42 -2.36
N LYS A 103 -9.88 2.82 -1.84
CA LYS A 103 -10.36 2.35 -0.52
C LYS A 103 -10.49 0.83 -0.48
N ILE A 104 -11.12 0.22 -1.48
CA ILE A 104 -11.30 -1.24 -1.55
C ILE A 104 -9.95 -1.94 -1.66
N LEU A 105 -9.13 -1.55 -2.63
CA LEU A 105 -7.87 -2.24 -2.91
C LEU A 105 -6.86 -2.07 -1.77
N ASN A 106 -6.87 -0.96 -1.04
CA ASN A 106 -6.06 -0.80 0.18
C ASN A 106 -6.40 -1.84 1.23
N ASN A 107 -7.70 -2.09 1.47
CA ASN A 107 -8.10 -3.12 2.43
C ASN A 107 -7.64 -4.51 2.00
N LEU A 108 -7.78 -4.83 0.71
CA LEU A 108 -7.32 -6.11 0.16
C LEU A 108 -5.79 -6.24 0.22
N LEU A 109 -5.06 -5.15 -0.02
CA LEU A 109 -3.60 -5.11 0.10
C LEU A 109 -3.17 -5.32 1.55
N LEU A 110 -3.82 -4.66 2.51
CA LEU A 110 -3.55 -4.87 3.95
C LEU A 110 -3.80 -6.31 4.37
N GLU A 111 -4.90 -6.93 3.92
CA GLU A 111 -5.17 -8.35 4.16
C GLU A 111 -4.09 -9.24 3.55
N THR A 112 -3.66 -8.93 2.32
CA THR A 112 -2.58 -9.64 1.63
C THR A 112 -1.28 -9.59 2.42
N LEU A 113 -0.87 -8.39 2.85
CA LEU A 113 0.35 -8.18 3.63
C LEU A 113 0.26 -8.89 4.98
N SER A 114 -0.89 -8.87 5.64
CA SER A 114 -1.11 -9.54 6.91
C SER A 114 -0.97 -11.07 6.79
N LYS A 115 -1.64 -11.68 5.81
CA LYS A 115 -1.52 -13.12 5.53
C LYS A 115 -0.10 -13.53 5.12
N SER A 116 0.61 -12.63 4.44
CA SER A 116 2.01 -12.84 4.03
C SER A 116 3.02 -12.56 5.14
N LYS A 117 2.59 -12.14 6.34
CA LYS A 117 3.45 -11.70 7.45
C LYS A 117 4.40 -10.56 7.06
N LEU A 118 3.95 -9.67 6.16
CA LEU A 118 4.68 -8.49 5.68
C LEU A 118 4.17 -7.18 6.27
N THR A 119 3.29 -7.24 7.27
CA THR A 119 2.84 -6.04 7.99
C THR A 119 3.93 -5.53 8.94
N PRO A 120 4.09 -4.21 9.09
CA PRO A 120 5.03 -3.64 10.04
C PRO A 120 4.63 -4.01 11.48
N CYS A 121 5.63 -4.22 12.34
CA CYS A 121 5.44 -4.38 13.78
C CYS A 121 4.74 -3.14 14.34
N ARG A 122 3.84 -3.32 15.30
CA ARG A 122 3.04 -2.23 15.89
C ARG A 122 3.43 -1.93 17.34
N SER A 123 4.23 -2.79 17.96
CA SER A 123 4.77 -2.57 19.30
C SER A 123 6.28 -2.79 19.35
N ASN A 124 6.90 -2.24 20.39
CA ASN A 124 8.34 -2.40 20.62
C ASN A 124 8.69 -3.84 20.96
N GLU A 125 7.80 -4.55 21.66
CA GLU A 125 7.97 -5.96 22.06
C GLU A 125 7.92 -6.88 20.85
N GLU A 126 7.00 -6.63 19.91
CA GLU A 126 6.94 -7.32 18.63
C GLU A 126 8.22 -7.09 17.82
N LEU A 127 8.65 -5.83 17.73
CA LEU A 127 9.87 -5.47 17.02
C LEU A 127 11.09 -6.15 17.64
N GLN A 128 11.23 -6.12 18.96
CA GLN A 128 12.32 -6.78 19.67
C GLN A 128 12.37 -8.28 19.34
N THR A 129 11.23 -8.96 19.39
CA THR A 129 11.13 -10.40 19.06
C THR A 129 11.56 -10.68 17.62
N VAL A 130 11.24 -9.80 16.68
CA VAL A 130 11.64 -9.94 15.27
C VAL A 130 13.14 -9.71 15.11
N LEU A 131 13.70 -8.68 15.75
CA LEU A 131 15.13 -8.36 15.67
C LEU A 131 16.00 -9.45 16.30
N GLU A 132 15.59 -10.03 17.43
CA GLU A 132 16.30 -11.13 18.10
C GLU A 132 16.38 -12.41 17.25
N LYS A 133 15.41 -12.62 16.35
CA LYS A 133 15.34 -13.80 15.46
C LYS A 133 15.93 -13.52 14.07
N HIS A 134 16.32 -12.28 13.80
CA HIS A 134 16.80 -11.89 12.48
C HIS A 134 18.23 -12.44 12.27
N PRO A 135 18.59 -12.92 11.07
CA PRO A 135 19.92 -13.47 10.80
C PRO A 135 21.03 -12.43 10.95
N ASP A 136 20.73 -11.17 10.66
CA ASP A 136 21.65 -10.04 10.85
C ASP A 136 21.49 -9.42 12.23
N ASN A 137 22.59 -9.04 12.85
CA ASN A 137 22.61 -8.37 14.17
C ASN A 137 22.95 -6.87 14.07
N THR A 138 23.08 -6.33 12.87
CA THR A 138 23.40 -4.92 12.63
C THR A 138 22.33 -4.29 11.76
N PHE A 139 21.62 -3.31 12.32
CA PHE A 139 20.52 -2.62 11.67
C PHE A 139 20.85 -1.15 11.51
N SER A 140 20.69 -0.63 10.30
CA SER A 140 20.73 0.82 10.05
C SER A 140 19.31 1.36 10.15
N MET A 141 19.10 2.37 10.99
CA MET A 141 17.81 3.04 11.13
C MET A 141 17.91 4.43 10.50
N ASP A 142 17.04 4.69 9.52
CA ASP A 142 16.79 6.03 9.03
C ASP A 142 15.74 6.67 9.94
N ALA A 143 16.19 7.47 10.90
CA ALA A 143 15.35 8.10 11.91
C ALA A 143 15.36 9.62 11.75
N THR A 144 14.18 10.21 11.66
CA THR A 144 13.99 11.66 11.71
C THR A 144 13.35 12.03 13.04
N GLU A 145 13.92 13.01 13.75
CA GLU A 145 13.27 13.58 14.93
C GLU A 145 11.95 14.24 14.50
N ARG A 146 10.84 13.84 15.14
CA ARG A 146 9.52 14.45 14.93
C ARG A 146 9.09 15.16 16.21
N PRO A 147 8.65 16.43 16.15
CA PRO A 147 8.07 17.08 17.31
C PRO A 147 6.81 16.33 17.74
N VAL A 148 6.81 15.91 19.01
CA VAL A 148 5.66 15.32 19.69
C VAL A 148 5.12 16.31 20.71
N ALA A 149 3.81 16.35 20.88
CA ALA A 149 3.19 17.15 21.91
C ALA A 149 3.73 16.71 23.28
N ARG A 150 4.03 17.69 24.14
CA ARG A 150 4.56 17.42 25.45
C ARG A 150 3.52 16.68 26.28
N ASN A 151 3.93 15.60 26.96
CA ASN A 151 3.04 14.93 27.90
C ASN A 151 2.62 15.91 29.00
N VAL A 152 1.33 15.90 29.34
CA VAL A 152 0.73 16.73 30.39
C VAL A 152 1.08 16.20 31.79
N ASP A 153 1.31 14.90 31.91
CA ASP A 153 1.79 14.30 33.15
C ASP A 153 3.25 14.69 33.42
N TYR A 154 3.51 15.22 34.62
CA TYR A 154 4.79 15.81 34.98
C TYR A 154 5.91 14.77 35.10
N GLU A 155 5.62 13.60 35.71
CA GLU A 155 6.61 12.54 35.87
C GLU A 155 7.00 11.94 34.52
N SER A 156 6.02 11.62 33.68
CA SER A 156 6.25 11.15 32.31
C SER A 156 7.00 12.19 31.47
N GLN A 157 6.71 13.48 31.67
CA GLN A 157 7.42 14.56 30.97
C GLN A 157 8.90 14.60 31.35
N LYS A 158 9.24 14.35 32.62
CA LYS A 158 10.62 14.33 33.11
C LYS A 158 11.39 13.14 32.56
N GLU A 159 10.76 11.97 32.46
CA GLU A 159 11.36 10.77 31.84
C GLU A 159 11.63 10.97 30.34
N LEU A 160 10.69 11.59 29.62
CA LEU A 160 10.80 11.80 28.17
C LEU A 160 11.67 13.01 27.79
N PHE A 161 12.15 13.80 28.77
CA PHE A 161 12.91 15.01 28.52
C PHE A 161 14.37 14.68 28.14
N SER A 162 14.70 14.72 26.85
CA SER A 162 16.05 14.40 26.35
C SER A 162 17.13 15.44 26.65
N GLY A 163 16.78 16.57 27.31
CA GLY A 163 17.71 17.66 27.63
C GLY A 163 18.14 18.52 26.43
N LYS A 164 17.77 18.13 25.20
CA LYS A 164 18.03 18.93 23.99
C LYS A 164 17.09 20.14 23.96
N LYS A 165 17.63 21.33 24.20
CA LYS A 165 16.89 22.61 24.26
C LYS A 165 16.84 23.39 22.94
N LYS A 166 17.53 22.92 21.90
CA LYS A 166 17.63 23.65 20.63
C LYS A 166 16.62 23.07 19.65
N THR A 167 15.85 23.94 19.00
CA THR A 167 15.09 23.58 17.81
C THR A 167 16.09 23.15 16.75
N THR A 168 16.03 21.90 16.30
CA THR A 168 16.79 21.42 15.15
C THR A 168 16.38 22.30 13.95
N PRO A 169 17.33 22.95 13.24
CA PRO A 169 17.02 23.89 12.16
C PRO A 169 16.16 23.29 11.04
#